data_AF-A0A2V6K685-F1
#
_entry.id   AF-A0A2V6K685-F1
#
_cell.length_a   1.000
_cell.length_b   1.000
_cell.length_c   1.000
_cell.angle_alpha   90.00
_cell.angle_beta   90.00
_cell.angle_gamma   90.00
#
_symmetry.space_group_name_H-M   'P 1'
#
loop_
_entity.id
_entity.type
_entity.pdbx_description
1 polymer ?
#
loop_
_entity_poly.entity_id
_entity_poly.type
_entity_poly.pdbx_seq_one_letter_code
_entity_poly.pdbx_strand_id
1 'polypeptide(L)'
;MASPIRILTAVPICDGHDSAINTINLEFIRHGIEVIYLGYHRSVSDIVRAAIQEDVSAIGISSYNGGHIEFFAEVIGLLRKKGADDIKVFGGGGGTITHDDAVIMKRKGVDEVFFAGTSLEEMVRFVHQRYGKSRTKRPRPKSFDQELAHKLSEIEDAYAKGKRPTSKKKIRNSRGARVIGFTGPGGAGKTTLIDELVLRFLNRSPKGRIAILSHDPSVIGEGALLGDRATMINSQDDRVFMRSMATRGQAGGLSPATQDCLALLADSNLDYVIIETVGTGQEAMPFRKNGIVDQTVLVMNPDYGSRLQLQKIVMLDLADIVVVNKSDLQRARTAHTEIEQRLEQNRRSQQLIDTVAKRHRDPGVDKLFELISKQEVVGRDRRARRTKGSR
;
A
#
# COMPACT_ATOMS: atom_id res chain seq x y z
N MET A 1 15.43 7.13 -16.49
CA MET A 1 14.26 7.98 -16.87
C MET A 1 14.00 8.95 -15.73
N ALA A 2 13.25 10.04 -15.96
CA ALA A 2 12.78 10.85 -14.84
C ALA A 2 11.88 10.01 -13.93
N SER A 3 11.85 10.32 -12.62
CA SER A 3 10.91 9.68 -11.72
C SER A 3 9.47 9.95 -12.17
N PRO A 4 8.58 8.94 -12.16
CA PRO A 4 7.20 9.12 -12.57
C PRO A 4 6.48 10.12 -11.65
N ILE A 5 5.54 10.86 -12.23
CA ILE A 5 4.68 11.78 -11.47
C ILE A 5 3.73 10.93 -10.64
N ARG A 6 3.69 11.17 -9.33
CA ARG A 6 2.72 10.56 -8.43
C ARG A 6 1.61 11.55 -8.10
N ILE A 7 0.37 11.18 -8.38
CA ILE A 7 -0.82 11.94 -7.99
C ILE A 7 -1.75 11.05 -7.17
N LEU A 8 -2.49 11.65 -6.25
CA LEU A 8 -3.56 10.97 -5.54
C LEU A 8 -4.90 11.44 -6.09
N THR A 9 -5.83 10.52 -6.36
CA THR A 9 -7.20 10.86 -6.75
C THR A 9 -8.24 10.30 -5.79
N ALA A 10 -9.26 11.09 -5.48
CA ALA A 10 -10.29 10.73 -4.52
C ALA A 10 -11.64 11.40 -4.85
N VAL A 11 -12.71 10.79 -4.37
CA VAL A 11 -14.06 11.38 -4.37
C VAL A 11 -14.46 11.68 -2.92
N PRO A 12 -14.96 12.91 -2.62
CA PRO A 12 -15.29 13.36 -1.27
C PRO A 12 -16.28 12.49 -0.50
N ILE A 13 -16.36 12.75 0.81
CA ILE A 13 -17.37 12.17 1.69
C ILE A 13 -18.79 12.48 1.17
N CYS A 14 -19.71 11.53 1.34
CA CYS A 14 -21.08 11.62 0.84
C CYS A 14 -21.21 11.77 -0.69
N ASP A 15 -20.13 11.61 -1.45
CA ASP A 15 -20.15 11.56 -2.90
C ASP A 15 -19.74 10.16 -3.41
N GLY A 16 -20.58 9.59 -4.27
CA GLY A 16 -20.42 8.27 -4.87
C GLY A 16 -20.15 8.31 -6.38
N HIS A 17 -20.02 9.49 -6.97
CA HIS A 17 -19.81 9.64 -8.41
C HIS A 17 -18.33 9.44 -8.77
N ASP A 18 -17.95 8.19 -9.02
CA ASP A 18 -16.57 7.83 -9.35
C ASP A 18 -16.32 7.54 -10.84
N SER A 19 -17.36 7.49 -11.67
CA SER A 19 -17.25 7.21 -13.12
C SER A 19 -16.30 8.18 -13.85
N ALA A 20 -16.37 9.48 -13.54
CA ALA A 20 -15.54 10.49 -14.17
C ALA A 20 -14.07 10.33 -13.78
N ILE A 21 -13.80 10.19 -12.48
CA ILE A 21 -12.42 10.07 -11.98
C ILE A 21 -11.76 8.77 -12.45
N ASN A 22 -12.51 7.67 -12.55
CA ASN A 22 -12.01 6.41 -13.08
C ASN A 22 -11.54 6.56 -14.54
N THR A 23 -12.33 7.26 -15.37
CA THR A 23 -11.96 7.54 -16.77
C THR A 23 -10.71 8.42 -16.85
N ILE A 24 -10.62 9.47 -16.03
CA ILE A 24 -9.46 10.37 -15.97
C ILE A 24 -8.21 9.63 -15.50
N ASN A 25 -8.32 8.77 -14.48
CA ASN A 25 -7.22 7.97 -13.96
C ASN A 25 -6.63 7.05 -15.04
N LEU A 26 -7.48 6.39 -15.83
CA LEU A 26 -7.03 5.54 -16.93
C LEU A 26 -6.24 6.33 -17.98
N GLU A 27 -6.66 7.55 -18.30
CA GLU A 27 -5.90 8.39 -19.20
C GLU A 27 -4.56 8.82 -18.59
N PHE A 28 -4.52 9.26 -17.33
CA PHE A 28 -3.27 9.62 -16.66
C PHE A 28 -2.23 8.48 -16.70
N ILE A 29 -2.67 7.24 -16.48
CA ILE A 29 -1.78 6.08 -16.49
C ILE A 29 -1.20 5.83 -17.89
N ARG A 30 -1.98 6.00 -18.95
CA ARG A 30 -1.50 5.88 -20.34
C ARG A 30 -0.38 6.87 -20.66
N HIS A 31 -0.31 7.98 -19.93
CA HIS A 31 0.72 9.02 -20.09
C HIS A 31 1.81 8.99 -19.02
N GLY A 32 2.02 7.85 -18.34
CA GLY A 32 3.19 7.67 -17.46
C GLY A 32 3.02 8.24 -16.05
N ILE A 33 1.78 8.53 -15.62
CA ILE A 33 1.49 9.03 -14.27
C ILE A 33 1.12 7.87 -13.35
N GLU A 34 1.77 7.78 -12.19
CA GLU A 34 1.39 6.87 -11.11
C GLU A 34 0.23 7.49 -10.31
N VAL A 35 -0.95 6.85 -10.36
CA VAL A 35 -2.18 7.32 -9.75
C VAL A 35 -2.50 6.48 -8.51
N ILE A 36 -2.44 7.09 -7.33
CA ILE A 36 -2.94 6.50 -6.09
C ILE A 36 -4.44 6.80 -6.03
N TYR A 37 -5.26 5.80 -6.30
CA TYR A 37 -6.71 5.96 -6.24
C TYR A 37 -7.22 5.59 -4.84
N LEU A 38 -7.89 6.52 -4.16
CA LEU A 38 -8.49 6.26 -2.86
C LEU A 38 -9.92 5.74 -2.93
N GLY A 39 -10.59 5.79 -4.08
CA GLY A 39 -12.02 5.52 -4.14
C GLY A 39 -12.88 6.70 -3.71
N TYR A 40 -14.14 6.40 -3.41
CA TYR A 40 -15.17 7.36 -3.03
C TYR A 40 -15.48 7.34 -1.53
N HIS A 41 -16.28 8.32 -1.08
CA HIS A 41 -16.59 8.56 0.33
C HIS A 41 -15.37 8.81 1.22
N ARG A 42 -14.45 9.68 0.78
CA ARG A 42 -13.23 9.98 1.54
C ARG A 42 -13.30 11.28 2.31
N SER A 43 -12.93 11.21 3.60
CA SER A 43 -12.81 12.39 4.44
C SER A 43 -11.57 13.20 4.08
N VAL A 44 -11.55 14.49 4.46
CA VAL A 44 -10.40 15.37 4.29
C VAL A 44 -9.15 14.79 4.98
N SER A 45 -9.33 14.21 6.17
CA SER A 45 -8.22 13.61 6.93
C SER A 45 -7.60 12.42 6.20
N ASP A 46 -8.42 11.56 5.60
CA ASP A 46 -7.94 10.37 4.88
C ASP A 46 -7.17 10.77 3.62
N ILE A 47 -7.72 11.71 2.84
CA ILE A 47 -7.09 12.24 1.63
C ILE A 47 -5.72 12.85 1.96
N VAL A 48 -5.65 13.72 2.98
CA VAL A 48 -4.39 14.40 3.34
C VAL A 48 -3.37 13.42 3.93
N ARG A 49 -3.81 12.48 4.79
CA ARG A 49 -2.92 11.45 5.35
C ARG A 49 -2.32 10.61 4.23
N ALA A 50 -3.14 10.10 3.31
CA ALA A 50 -2.66 9.30 2.20
C ALA A 50 -1.73 10.09 1.29
N ALA A 51 -2.07 11.33 0.93
CA ALA A 51 -1.23 12.16 0.07
C ALA A 51 0.17 12.39 0.67
N ILE A 52 0.25 12.59 2.00
CA ILE A 52 1.50 12.75 2.72
C ILE A 52 2.32 11.45 2.72
N GLN A 53 1.71 10.32 3.07
CA GLN A 53 2.42 9.03 3.13
C GLN A 53 2.91 8.56 1.76
N GLU A 54 2.13 8.86 0.72
CA GLU A 54 2.43 8.56 -0.68
C GLU A 54 3.38 9.57 -1.33
N ASP A 55 3.74 10.66 -0.63
CA ASP A 55 4.56 11.79 -1.12
C ASP A 55 4.17 12.21 -2.54
N VAL A 56 2.86 12.42 -2.75
CA VAL A 56 2.35 12.80 -4.06
C VAL A 56 2.69 14.25 -4.40
N SER A 57 2.73 14.55 -5.69
CA SER A 57 2.92 15.92 -6.18
C SER A 57 1.62 16.72 -6.11
N ALA A 58 0.49 16.03 -6.33
CA ALA A 58 -0.82 16.66 -6.32
C ALA A 58 -1.94 15.70 -5.92
N ILE A 59 -3.06 16.29 -5.48
CA ILE A 59 -4.33 15.64 -5.17
C ILE A 59 -5.36 16.11 -6.19
N GLY A 60 -5.96 15.18 -6.92
CA GLY A 60 -7.10 15.39 -7.81
C GLY A 60 -8.41 14.99 -7.13
N ILE A 61 -9.34 15.92 -6.97
CA ILE A 61 -10.63 15.67 -6.32
C ILE A 61 -11.75 15.77 -7.35
N SER A 62 -12.61 14.76 -7.41
CA SER A 62 -13.82 14.75 -8.24
C SER A 62 -15.04 14.91 -7.34
N SER A 63 -15.76 16.03 -7.46
CA SER A 63 -16.83 16.45 -6.53
C SER A 63 -18.11 16.84 -7.28
N TYR A 64 -19.15 16.02 -7.18
CA TYR A 64 -20.44 16.16 -7.86
C TYR A 64 -21.60 16.49 -6.92
N ASN A 65 -21.45 16.33 -5.60
CA ASN A 65 -22.53 16.52 -4.62
C ASN A 65 -22.57 17.88 -3.91
N GLY A 66 -21.77 18.86 -4.35
CA GLY A 66 -21.70 20.20 -3.75
C GLY A 66 -20.79 20.28 -2.51
N GLY A 67 -20.73 21.45 -1.87
CA GLY A 67 -19.80 21.72 -0.74
C GLY A 67 -18.32 21.75 -1.15
N HIS A 68 -18.04 21.83 -2.46
CA HIS A 68 -16.70 21.75 -3.03
C HIS A 68 -15.79 22.91 -2.59
N ILE A 69 -16.32 24.12 -2.43
CA ILE A 69 -15.51 25.27 -1.98
C ILE A 69 -14.93 25.00 -0.59
N GLU A 70 -15.76 24.57 0.35
CA GLU A 70 -15.37 24.27 1.73
C GLU A 70 -14.45 23.05 1.77
N PHE A 71 -14.83 21.97 1.08
CA PHE A 71 -14.06 20.72 1.10
C PHE A 71 -12.64 20.92 0.57
N PHE A 72 -12.47 21.57 -0.59
CA PHE A 72 -11.14 21.83 -1.15
C PHE A 72 -10.32 22.77 -0.25
N ALA A 73 -10.96 23.79 0.33
CA ALA A 73 -10.31 24.71 1.25
C ALA A 73 -9.83 23.99 2.53
N GLU A 74 -10.60 23.04 3.04
CA GLU A 74 -10.24 22.24 4.21
C GLU A 74 -9.06 21.30 3.91
N VAL A 75 -9.04 20.65 2.75
CA VAL A 75 -7.89 19.84 2.29
C VAL A 75 -6.61 20.68 2.24
N ILE A 76 -6.66 21.86 1.61
CA ILE A 76 -5.52 22.77 1.51
C ILE A 76 -5.10 23.28 2.91
N GLY A 77 -6.07 23.63 3.74
CA GLY A 77 -5.83 24.09 5.12
C GLY A 77 -5.14 23.02 5.97
N LEU A 78 -5.58 21.77 5.87
CA LEU A 78 -5.01 20.65 6.60
C LEU A 78 -3.60 20.29 6.09
N LEU A 79 -3.37 20.32 4.78
CA LEU A 79 -2.02 20.18 4.20
C LEU A 79 -1.06 21.22 4.77
N ARG A 80 -1.45 22.50 4.78
CA ARG A 80 -0.66 23.60 5.36
C ARG A 80 -0.39 23.37 6.85
N LYS A 81 -1.42 22.99 7.62
CA LYS A 81 -1.30 22.69 9.05
C LYS A 81 -0.31 21.56 9.32
N LYS A 82 -0.27 20.54 8.46
CA LYS A 82 0.67 19.42 8.54
C LYS A 82 2.04 19.74 7.90
N GLY A 83 2.21 20.90 7.27
CA GLY A 83 3.46 21.31 6.61
C GLY A 83 3.76 20.59 5.30
N ALA A 84 2.70 20.20 4.57
CA ALA A 84 2.75 19.57 3.25
C ALA A 84 2.11 20.48 2.19
N ASP A 85 2.35 21.80 2.29
CA ASP A 85 1.81 22.84 1.39
C ASP A 85 2.42 22.84 -0.02
N ASP A 86 3.45 22.01 -0.20
CA ASP A 86 4.04 21.71 -1.49
C ASP A 86 3.20 20.71 -2.31
N ILE A 87 2.31 19.92 -1.68
CA ILE A 87 1.32 19.09 -2.37
C ILE A 87 0.21 20.00 -2.91
N LYS A 88 -0.01 19.96 -4.23
CA LYS A 88 -1.03 20.81 -4.90
C LYS A 88 -2.38 20.13 -4.95
N VAL A 89 -3.44 20.91 -5.14
CA VAL A 89 -4.81 20.41 -5.21
C VAL A 89 -5.45 20.92 -6.48
N PHE A 90 -5.98 20.02 -7.30
CA PHE A 90 -6.78 20.32 -8.47
C PHE A 90 -8.07 19.48 -8.43
N GLY A 91 -9.03 19.76 -9.30
CA GLY A 91 -10.22 18.93 -9.34
C GLY A 91 -11.24 19.33 -10.39
N GLY A 92 -12.42 18.75 -10.28
CA GLY A 92 -13.56 19.03 -11.16
C GLY A 92 -14.84 18.45 -10.59
N GLY A 93 -15.97 18.87 -11.16
CA GLY A 93 -17.30 18.44 -10.72
C GLY A 93 -18.36 18.52 -11.81
N GLY A 94 -17.93 18.50 -13.07
CA GLY A 94 -18.82 18.72 -14.21
C GLY A 94 -19.55 20.06 -14.12
N GLY A 95 -20.88 20.01 -14.11
CA GLY A 95 -21.73 21.20 -13.96
C GLY A 95 -21.99 21.62 -12.51
N THR A 96 -21.57 20.83 -11.51
CA THR A 96 -21.79 21.16 -10.09
C THR A 96 -20.90 22.32 -9.64
N ILE A 97 -19.68 22.42 -10.17
CA ILE A 97 -18.76 23.52 -9.87
C ILE A 97 -18.94 24.60 -10.92
N THR A 98 -19.42 25.78 -10.50
CA THR A 98 -19.62 26.92 -11.40
C THR A 98 -18.32 27.68 -11.64
N HIS A 99 -18.30 28.55 -12.66
CA HIS A 99 -17.13 29.41 -12.92
C HIS A 99 -16.84 30.36 -11.76
N ASP A 100 -17.89 30.88 -11.11
CA ASP A 100 -17.76 31.74 -9.92
C ASP A 100 -17.16 30.96 -8.73
N ASP A 101 -17.61 29.71 -8.53
CA ASP A 101 -17.02 28.83 -7.51
C ASP A 101 -15.53 28.59 -7.78
N ALA A 102 -15.16 28.33 -9.03
CA ALA A 102 -13.77 28.10 -9.41
C ALA A 102 -12.89 29.32 -9.13
N VAL A 103 -13.38 30.55 -9.33
CA VAL A 103 -12.66 31.77 -8.95
C VAL A 103 -12.40 31.81 -7.44
N ILE A 104 -13.39 31.45 -6.63
CA ILE A 104 -13.26 31.39 -5.16
C ILE A 104 -12.27 30.28 -4.76
N MET A 105 -12.40 29.09 -5.34
CA MET A 105 -11.51 27.94 -5.10
C MET A 105 -10.06 28.27 -5.43
N LYS A 106 -9.80 28.90 -6.59
CA LYS A 106 -8.46 29.35 -6.98
C LYS A 106 -7.87 30.36 -5.99
N ARG A 107 -8.67 31.32 -5.52
CA ARG A 107 -8.24 32.27 -4.46
C ARG A 107 -7.91 31.56 -3.14
N LYS A 108 -8.59 30.45 -2.82
CA LYS A 108 -8.30 29.63 -1.64
C LYS A 108 -7.11 28.67 -1.82
N GLY A 109 -6.55 28.58 -3.03
CA GLY A 109 -5.31 27.86 -3.33
C GLY A 109 -5.47 26.57 -4.12
N VAL A 110 -6.64 26.35 -4.74
CA VAL A 110 -6.79 25.29 -5.75
C VAL A 110 -6.00 25.68 -7.00
N ASP A 111 -5.15 24.78 -7.49
CA ASP A 111 -4.27 25.03 -8.63
C ASP A 111 -5.09 25.11 -9.94
N GLU A 112 -6.04 24.19 -10.16
CA GLU A 112 -6.89 24.19 -11.33
C GLU A 112 -8.24 23.50 -11.08
N VAL A 113 -9.28 23.97 -11.76
CA VAL A 113 -10.63 23.39 -11.77
C VAL A 113 -11.02 23.08 -13.21
N PHE A 114 -11.22 21.81 -13.51
CA PHE A 114 -11.66 21.34 -14.82
C PHE A 114 -13.19 21.28 -14.91
N PHE A 115 -13.73 21.74 -16.02
CA PHE A 115 -15.17 21.83 -16.27
C PHE A 115 -15.64 20.72 -17.21
N ALA A 116 -16.96 20.54 -17.30
CA ALA A 116 -17.54 19.70 -18.34
C ALA A 116 -17.07 20.17 -19.73
N GLY A 117 -16.58 19.22 -20.52
CA GLY A 117 -16.04 19.50 -21.87
C GLY A 117 -14.52 19.68 -21.93
N THR A 118 -13.81 19.82 -20.80
CA THR A 118 -12.33 19.77 -20.80
C THR A 118 -11.87 18.40 -21.33
N SER A 119 -10.98 18.42 -22.32
CA SER A 119 -10.45 17.18 -22.90
C SER A 119 -9.50 16.45 -21.93
N LEU A 120 -9.46 15.11 -22.00
CA LEU A 120 -8.54 14.34 -21.16
C LEU A 120 -7.07 14.66 -21.48
N GLU A 121 -6.75 14.96 -22.75
CA GLU A 121 -5.41 15.37 -23.17
C GLU A 121 -4.97 16.69 -22.50
N GLU A 122 -5.89 17.65 -22.38
CA GLU A 122 -5.62 18.92 -21.70
C GLU A 122 -5.33 18.71 -20.21
N MET A 123 -6.09 17.84 -19.54
CA MET A 123 -5.86 17.48 -18.14
C MET A 123 -4.48 16.82 -17.95
N VAL A 124 -4.12 15.88 -18.82
CA VAL A 124 -2.81 15.22 -18.84
C VAL A 124 -1.69 16.25 -19.03
N ARG A 125 -1.84 17.13 -20.03
CA ARG A 125 -0.86 18.18 -20.34
C ARG A 125 -0.66 19.09 -19.14
N PHE A 126 -1.73 19.50 -18.48
CA PHE A 126 -1.68 20.29 -17.25
C PHE A 126 -0.87 19.56 -16.15
N VAL A 127 -1.17 18.29 -15.88
CA VAL A 127 -0.46 17.50 -14.86
C VAL A 127 1.04 17.41 -15.16
N HIS A 128 1.44 17.13 -16.41
CA HIS A 128 2.85 17.08 -16.77
C HIS A 128 3.55 18.43 -16.65
N GLN A 129 2.93 19.51 -17.15
CA GLN A 129 3.54 20.84 -17.12
C GLN A 129 3.67 21.37 -15.69
N ARG A 130 2.65 21.15 -14.87
CA ARG A 130 2.55 21.70 -13.52
C ARG A 130 3.31 20.85 -12.50
N TYR A 131 3.19 19.53 -12.58
CA TYR A 131 3.68 18.59 -11.56
C TYR A 131 4.83 17.69 -12.06
N GLY A 132 5.18 17.74 -13.35
CA GLY A 132 6.25 16.90 -13.93
C GLY A 132 7.69 17.33 -13.63
N LYS A 133 7.89 18.53 -13.06
CA LYS A 133 9.22 18.97 -12.64
C LYS A 133 9.61 18.26 -11.35
N SER A 134 10.76 17.59 -11.35
CA SER A 134 11.31 16.95 -10.15
C SER A 134 11.39 17.99 -9.02
N ARG A 135 10.81 17.66 -7.86
CA ARG A 135 10.88 18.49 -6.64
C ARG A 135 12.36 18.72 -6.31
N THR A 136 12.90 19.89 -6.68
CA THR A 136 14.33 20.21 -6.50
C THR A 136 14.72 20.28 -5.03
N LYS A 137 13.74 20.53 -4.13
CA LYS A 137 13.91 20.48 -2.68
C LYS A 137 12.58 20.09 -2.02
N ARG A 138 12.50 18.89 -1.44
CA ARG A 138 11.39 18.53 -0.56
C ARG A 138 11.43 19.41 0.71
N PRO A 139 10.28 19.80 1.28
CA PRO A 139 10.25 20.51 2.55
C PRO A 139 10.85 19.65 3.65
N ARG A 140 11.34 20.30 4.72
CA ARG A 140 11.81 19.56 5.90
C ARG A 140 10.62 18.81 6.51
N PRO A 141 10.73 17.48 6.74
CA PRO A 141 9.63 16.71 7.30
C PRO A 141 9.31 17.21 8.71
N LYS A 142 8.02 17.41 8.99
CA LYS A 142 7.49 17.82 10.30
C LYS A 142 6.87 16.67 11.09
N SER A 143 6.72 15.50 10.47
CA SER A 143 6.21 14.29 11.10
C SER A 143 7.03 13.08 10.71
N PHE A 144 6.91 12.02 11.50
CA PHE A 144 7.51 10.73 11.21
C PHE A 144 7.07 10.18 9.84
N ASP A 145 5.77 10.31 9.51
CA ASP A 145 5.22 9.84 8.23
C ASP A 145 5.82 10.59 7.05
N GLN A 146 5.99 11.92 7.16
CA GLN A 146 6.66 12.71 6.12
C GLN A 146 8.12 12.30 5.96
N GLU A 147 8.82 12.05 7.07
CA GLU A 147 10.21 11.61 7.02
C GLU A 147 10.35 10.28 6.29
N LEU A 148 9.50 9.30 6.61
CA LEU A 148 9.47 8.00 5.93
C LEU A 148 9.11 8.16 4.45
N ALA A 149 8.05 8.90 4.13
CA ALA A 149 7.58 9.10 2.77
C ALA A 149 8.65 9.75 1.89
N HIS A 150 9.33 10.79 2.37
CA HIS A 150 10.40 11.46 1.64
C HIS A 150 11.58 10.52 1.38
N LYS A 151 12.02 9.76 2.40
CA LYS A 151 13.14 8.80 2.27
C LYS A 151 12.80 7.64 1.33
N LEU A 152 11.56 7.14 1.37
CA LEU A 152 11.09 6.12 0.43
C LEU A 152 11.10 6.64 -1.01
N SER A 153 10.58 7.85 -1.24
CA SER A 153 10.63 8.46 -2.56
C SER A 153 12.08 8.71 -3.02
N GLU A 154 13.01 9.11 -2.15
CA GLU A 154 14.43 9.24 -2.51
C GLU A 154 15.03 7.92 -3.00
N ILE A 155 14.68 6.80 -2.35
CA ILE A 155 15.09 5.46 -2.80
C ILE A 155 14.48 5.18 -4.17
N GLU A 156 13.16 5.33 -4.35
CA GLU A 156 12.48 5.06 -5.63
C GLU A 156 13.02 5.92 -6.78
N ASP A 157 13.33 7.19 -6.50
CA ASP A 157 13.91 8.17 -7.43
C ASP A 157 15.32 7.77 -7.86
N ALA A 158 16.14 7.26 -6.92
CA ALA A 158 17.48 6.77 -7.22
C ALA A 158 17.43 5.60 -8.20
N TYR A 159 16.55 4.63 -7.94
CA TYR A 159 16.33 3.48 -8.82
C TYR A 159 15.82 3.89 -10.21
N ALA A 160 14.89 4.86 -10.30
CA ALA A 160 14.40 5.37 -11.59
C ALA A 160 15.51 6.04 -12.44
N LYS A 161 16.51 6.63 -11.76
CA LYS A 161 17.70 7.24 -12.36
C LYS A 161 18.83 6.24 -12.62
N GLY A 162 18.61 4.94 -12.39
CA GLY A 162 19.63 3.89 -12.56
C GLY A 162 20.74 3.91 -11.51
N LYS A 163 20.56 4.66 -10.42
CA LYS A 163 21.49 4.69 -9.29
C LYS A 163 21.02 3.69 -8.24
N ARG A 164 21.85 2.69 -7.93
CA ARG A 164 21.63 1.91 -6.72
C ARG A 164 22.07 2.76 -5.52
N PRO A 165 21.20 3.02 -4.53
CA PRO A 165 21.63 3.64 -3.30
C PRO A 165 22.83 2.87 -2.75
N THR A 166 23.98 3.52 -2.58
CA THR A 166 25.12 2.93 -1.89
C THR A 166 24.82 2.94 -0.40
N SER A 167 23.87 2.13 0.06
CA SER A 167 23.69 1.94 1.49
C SER A 167 24.86 1.09 1.99
N LYS A 168 25.83 1.78 2.60
CA LYS A 168 26.90 1.13 3.36
C LYS A 168 26.22 0.28 4.43
N LYS A 169 26.47 -1.03 4.38
CA LYS A 169 26.28 -1.97 5.50
C LYS A 169 26.46 -1.26 6.86
N LYS A 170 25.46 -1.35 7.77
CA LYS A 170 25.56 -2.07 9.07
C LYS A 170 24.50 -1.67 10.11
N ILE A 171 24.26 -2.66 10.98
CA ILE A 171 23.55 -2.67 12.27
C ILE A 171 22.02 -2.71 12.13
N ARG A 172 21.46 -3.92 11.97
CA ARG A 172 20.07 -4.19 12.37
C ARG A 172 19.92 -3.66 13.79
N ASN A 173 19.01 -2.71 13.99
CA ASN A 173 18.61 -2.31 15.33
C ASN A 173 18.26 -3.59 16.11
N SER A 174 18.71 -3.72 17.36
CA SER A 174 18.38 -4.89 18.17
C SER A 174 16.87 -5.02 18.46
N ARG A 175 16.09 -3.99 18.11
CA ARG A 175 14.62 -3.85 18.16
C ARG A 175 13.98 -3.51 16.80
N GLY A 176 14.61 -3.86 15.67
CA GLY A 176 14.03 -3.58 14.35
C GLY A 176 12.63 -4.18 14.18
N ALA A 177 11.78 -3.53 13.39
CA ALA A 177 10.42 -3.96 13.10
C ALA A 177 10.44 -5.36 12.46
N ARG A 178 9.42 -6.16 12.75
CA ARG A 178 9.29 -7.49 12.14
C ARG A 178 8.66 -7.37 10.75
N VAL A 179 9.32 -7.93 9.75
CA VAL A 179 8.88 -7.84 8.35
C VAL A 179 8.13 -9.11 7.95
N ILE A 180 6.86 -8.96 7.55
CA ILE A 180 5.99 -10.08 7.16
C ILE A 180 5.58 -9.91 5.70
N GLY A 181 5.89 -10.91 4.88
CA GLY A 181 5.59 -10.88 3.45
C GLY A 181 4.35 -11.68 3.09
N PHE A 182 3.38 -11.03 2.46
CA PHE A 182 2.16 -11.63 1.94
C PHE A 182 2.27 -11.77 0.42
N THR A 183 2.05 -12.99 -0.07
CA THR A 183 2.03 -13.32 -1.49
C THR A 183 0.87 -14.26 -1.80
N GLY A 184 0.52 -14.39 -3.07
CA GLY A 184 -0.59 -15.25 -3.52
C GLY A 184 -1.26 -14.73 -4.78
N PRO A 185 -2.11 -15.55 -5.42
CA PRO A 185 -2.76 -15.18 -6.66
C PRO A 185 -3.65 -13.93 -6.53
N GLY A 186 -3.92 -13.29 -7.67
CA GLY A 186 -4.88 -12.19 -7.74
C GLY A 186 -6.26 -12.65 -7.26
N GLY A 187 -6.96 -11.80 -6.51
CA GLY A 187 -8.30 -12.13 -6.00
C GLY A 187 -8.32 -13.10 -4.81
N ALA A 188 -7.18 -13.55 -4.27
CA ALA A 188 -7.14 -14.37 -3.04
C ALA A 188 -7.59 -13.60 -1.78
N GLY A 189 -7.68 -12.27 -1.85
CA GLY A 189 -8.08 -11.40 -0.72
C GLY A 189 -6.93 -11.06 0.22
N LYS A 190 -5.70 -10.90 -0.31
CA LYS A 190 -4.50 -10.49 0.42
C LYS A 190 -4.69 -9.13 1.11
N THR A 191 -5.00 -8.09 0.35
CA THR A 191 -5.25 -6.73 0.85
C THR A 191 -6.32 -6.69 1.94
N THR A 192 -7.46 -7.37 1.73
CA THR A 192 -8.52 -7.48 2.74
C THR A 192 -8.06 -8.19 4.01
N LEU A 193 -7.30 -9.29 3.87
CA LEU A 193 -6.75 -10.02 5.02
C LEU A 193 -5.74 -9.16 5.79
N ILE A 194 -4.88 -8.41 5.09
CA ILE A 194 -3.92 -7.50 5.70
C ILE A 194 -4.65 -6.39 6.47
N ASP A 195 -5.69 -5.79 5.90
CA ASP A 195 -6.46 -4.73 6.57
C ASP A 195 -7.12 -5.25 7.87
N GLU A 196 -7.67 -6.47 7.85
CA GLU A 196 -8.21 -7.09 9.07
C GLU A 196 -7.11 -7.41 10.10
N LEU A 197 -5.91 -7.80 9.67
CA LEU A 197 -4.76 -7.98 10.58
C LEU A 197 -4.30 -6.66 11.20
N VAL A 198 -4.35 -5.56 10.44
CA VAL A 198 -4.11 -4.20 10.96
C VAL A 198 -5.12 -3.89 12.05
N LEU A 199 -6.41 -4.18 11.88
CA LEU A 199 -7.41 -4.01 12.94
C LEU A 199 -7.05 -4.79 14.22
N ARG A 200 -6.59 -6.05 14.11
CA ARG A 200 -6.15 -6.83 15.29
C ARG A 200 -4.93 -6.20 15.95
N PHE A 201 -3.97 -5.72 15.15
CA PHE A 201 -2.81 -5.00 15.64
C PHE A 201 -3.22 -3.74 16.42
N LEU A 202 -4.08 -2.89 15.84
CA LEU A 202 -4.53 -1.64 16.45
C LEU A 202 -5.24 -1.86 17.78
N ASN A 203 -5.96 -2.98 17.91
CA ASN A 203 -6.64 -3.39 19.14
C ASN A 203 -5.68 -3.97 20.20
N ARG A 204 -4.68 -4.78 19.80
CA ARG A 204 -3.75 -5.43 20.75
C ARG A 204 -2.56 -4.56 21.15
N SER A 205 -2.18 -3.58 20.32
CA SER A 205 -1.01 -2.73 20.50
C SER A 205 -1.40 -1.25 20.53
N PRO A 206 -1.92 -0.73 21.66
CA PRO A 206 -2.44 0.65 21.74
C PRO A 206 -1.43 1.73 21.34
N LYS A 207 -0.14 1.52 21.62
CA LYS A 207 0.96 2.44 21.29
C LYS A 207 1.80 1.99 20.10
N GLY A 208 1.48 0.84 19.52
CA GLY A 208 2.27 0.27 18.44
C GLY A 208 2.03 0.99 17.13
N ARG A 209 3.00 0.89 16.22
CA ARG A 209 2.89 1.37 14.83
C ARG A 209 3.20 0.27 13.83
N ILE A 210 2.51 0.30 12.71
CA ILE A 210 2.66 -0.68 11.62
C ILE A 210 2.83 0.05 10.30
N ALA A 211 3.70 -0.48 9.43
CA ALA A 211 3.80 -0.04 8.05
C ALA A 211 3.29 -1.10 7.07
N ILE A 212 2.69 -0.66 5.97
CA ILE A 212 2.25 -1.50 4.85
C ILE A 212 2.93 -1.00 3.58
N LEU A 213 3.65 -1.90 2.91
CA LEU A 213 4.24 -1.67 1.60
C LEU A 213 3.50 -2.55 0.59
N SER A 214 2.53 -1.99 -0.10
CA SER A 214 1.75 -2.71 -1.12
C SER A 214 2.37 -2.54 -2.51
N HIS A 215 2.18 -3.53 -3.36
CA HIS A 215 2.66 -3.52 -4.74
C HIS A 215 1.49 -3.75 -5.70
N ASP A 216 1.38 -2.86 -6.67
CA ASP A 216 0.39 -2.91 -7.75
C ASP A 216 1.08 -3.14 -9.11
N PRO A 217 0.41 -3.84 -10.05
CA PRO A 217 0.98 -4.14 -11.35
C PRO A 217 1.10 -2.87 -12.19
N SER A 218 2.16 -2.79 -13.00
CA SER A 218 2.39 -1.66 -13.90
C SER A 218 3.22 -2.09 -15.10
N VAL A 219 3.05 -1.38 -16.22
CA VAL A 219 3.72 -1.64 -17.49
C VAL A 219 4.92 -0.71 -17.65
N ILE A 220 5.99 -1.18 -18.27
CA ILE A 220 7.17 -0.34 -18.55
C ILE A 220 6.78 0.76 -19.55
N GLY A 221 7.06 2.02 -19.20
CA GLY A 221 6.77 3.17 -20.06
C GLY A 221 5.38 3.75 -19.87
N GLU A 222 4.49 3.06 -19.16
CA GLU A 222 3.21 3.59 -18.68
C GLU A 222 3.30 3.94 -17.20
N GLY A 223 2.24 4.58 -16.69
CA GLY A 223 2.03 4.82 -15.28
C GLY A 223 1.53 3.58 -14.56
N ALA A 224 0.84 3.78 -13.44
CA ALA A 224 0.25 2.69 -12.67
C ALA A 224 -1.04 3.14 -11.97
N LEU A 225 -2.07 2.29 -11.97
CA LEU A 225 -3.19 2.45 -11.04
C LEU A 225 -2.83 1.75 -9.74
N LEU A 226 -2.56 2.52 -8.69
CA LEU A 226 -2.25 2.01 -7.37
C LEU A 226 -3.53 2.03 -6.54
N GLY A 227 -4.20 0.87 -6.47
CA GLY A 227 -5.60 0.75 -6.06
C GLY A 227 -5.81 0.02 -4.73
N ASP A 228 -4.82 -0.69 -4.21
CA ASP A 228 -4.97 -1.50 -2.99
C ASP A 228 -5.49 -0.67 -1.80
N ARG A 229 -4.98 0.56 -1.66
CA ARG A 229 -5.37 1.51 -0.60
C ARG A 229 -6.86 1.86 -0.62
N ALA A 230 -7.53 1.87 -1.78
CA ALA A 230 -8.95 2.16 -1.87
C ALA A 230 -9.83 1.16 -1.11
N THR A 231 -9.34 -0.07 -0.91
CA THR A 231 -10.10 -1.14 -0.26
C THR A 231 -9.84 -1.24 1.25
N MET A 232 -8.80 -0.57 1.74
CA MET A 232 -8.35 -0.71 3.13
C MET A 232 -8.98 0.34 4.04
N ILE A 233 -9.75 -0.11 5.02
CA ILE A 233 -10.46 0.76 5.97
C ILE A 233 -9.55 1.11 7.14
N ASN A 234 -8.87 0.11 7.70
CA ASN A 234 -8.07 0.26 8.92
C ASN A 234 -6.72 0.93 8.65
N SER A 235 -6.30 1.01 7.37
CA SER A 235 -5.13 1.79 6.93
C SER A 235 -5.21 3.29 7.23
N GLN A 236 -6.39 3.80 7.59
CA GLN A 236 -6.63 5.21 7.90
C GLN A 236 -6.38 5.58 9.37
N ASP A 237 -5.90 4.67 10.23
CA ASP A 237 -5.48 5.02 11.60
C ASP A 237 -4.11 5.74 11.59
N ASP A 238 -3.90 6.75 12.44
CA ASP A 238 -2.64 7.51 12.53
C ASP A 238 -1.42 6.64 12.91
N ARG A 239 -1.65 5.46 13.47
CA ARG A 239 -0.61 4.48 13.80
C ARG A 239 -0.19 3.62 12.61
N VAL A 240 -0.88 3.75 11.48
CA VAL A 240 -0.62 2.98 10.25
C VAL A 240 0.05 3.87 9.21
N PHE A 241 1.23 3.48 8.78
CA PHE A 241 1.88 4.05 7.61
C PHE A 241 1.64 3.14 6.41
N MET A 242 1.20 3.66 5.27
CA MET A 242 1.07 2.87 4.05
C MET A 242 1.82 3.54 2.90
N ARG A 243 2.40 2.74 2.00
CA ARG A 243 3.02 3.18 0.76
C ARG A 243 2.69 2.18 -0.35
N SER A 244 2.18 2.67 -1.47
CA SER A 244 1.92 1.84 -2.66
C SER A 244 3.04 1.98 -3.68
N MET A 245 3.59 0.86 -4.15
CA MET A 245 4.69 0.82 -5.11
C MET A 245 4.26 0.17 -6.43
N ALA A 246 4.71 0.73 -7.55
CA ALA A 246 4.55 0.12 -8.86
C ALA A 246 5.65 -0.93 -9.11
N THR A 247 5.32 -2.07 -9.70
CA THR A 247 6.31 -3.11 -10.08
C THR A 247 7.23 -2.70 -11.23
N ARG A 248 6.86 -1.67 -12.01
CA ARG A 248 7.55 -1.16 -13.20
C ARG A 248 7.94 -2.27 -14.18
N GLY A 249 7.00 -3.18 -14.44
CA GLY A 249 7.14 -4.33 -15.33
C GLY A 249 8.16 -5.39 -14.89
N GLN A 250 8.62 -5.38 -13.64
CA GLN A 250 9.51 -6.42 -13.13
C GLN A 250 8.78 -7.75 -12.93
N ALA A 251 9.43 -8.83 -13.38
CA ALA A 251 9.00 -10.19 -13.09
C ALA A 251 9.16 -10.49 -11.59
N GLY A 252 8.18 -11.21 -11.01
CA GLY A 252 8.21 -11.62 -9.61
C GLY A 252 7.40 -10.75 -8.65
N GLY A 253 6.82 -9.65 -9.13
CA GLY A 253 5.73 -8.97 -8.44
C GLY A 253 6.13 -7.97 -7.34
N LEU A 254 7.38 -7.52 -7.35
CA LEU A 254 7.91 -6.50 -6.44
C LEU A 254 8.66 -5.40 -7.22
N SER A 255 8.76 -4.22 -6.62
CA SER A 255 9.54 -3.10 -7.19
C SER A 255 11.06 -3.35 -7.03
N PRO A 256 11.92 -2.84 -7.93
CA PRO A 256 13.37 -2.89 -7.75
C PRO A 256 13.86 -2.27 -6.43
N ALA A 257 13.14 -1.25 -5.94
CA ALA A 257 13.46 -0.49 -4.74
C ALA A 257 13.00 -1.17 -3.44
N THR A 258 12.18 -2.22 -3.52
CA THR A 258 11.54 -2.86 -2.37
C THR A 258 12.53 -3.24 -1.27
N GLN A 259 13.71 -3.77 -1.62
CA GLN A 259 14.72 -4.19 -0.65
C GLN A 259 15.21 -3.01 0.22
N ASP A 260 15.57 -1.89 -0.41
CA ASP A 260 16.06 -0.73 0.33
C ASP A 260 14.93 -0.03 1.10
N CYS A 261 13.72 0.01 0.53
CA CYS A 261 12.53 0.50 1.22
C CYS A 261 12.20 -0.32 2.47
N LEU A 262 12.24 -1.65 2.38
CA LEU A 262 12.01 -2.52 3.54
C LEU A 262 13.11 -2.39 4.59
N ALA A 263 14.37 -2.25 4.17
CA ALA A 263 15.47 -2.03 5.13
C ALA A 263 15.25 -0.72 5.91
N LEU A 264 14.89 0.36 5.22
CA LEU A 264 14.53 1.63 5.85
C LEU A 264 13.37 1.48 6.84
N LEU A 265 12.28 0.83 6.43
CA LEU A 265 11.11 0.62 7.29
C LEU A 265 11.42 -0.29 8.49
N ALA A 266 12.20 -1.35 8.28
CA ALA A 266 12.60 -2.28 9.34
C ALA A 266 13.47 -1.62 10.42
N ASP A 267 14.31 -0.67 10.04
CA ASP A 267 15.15 0.09 10.98
C ASP A 267 14.44 1.32 11.58
N SER A 268 13.21 1.61 11.16
CA SER A 268 12.38 2.70 11.67
C SER A 268 11.62 2.33 12.95
N ASN A 269 11.06 3.31 13.65
CA ASN A 269 10.32 3.11 14.90
C ASN A 269 8.90 2.52 14.66
N LEU A 270 8.88 1.28 14.17
CA LEU A 270 7.69 0.49 13.84
C LEU A 270 7.79 -0.88 14.54
N ASP A 271 6.66 -1.47 14.88
CA ASP A 271 6.61 -2.84 15.44
C ASP A 271 6.58 -3.88 14.32
N TYR A 272 5.81 -3.58 13.27
CA TYR A 272 5.62 -4.46 12.12
C TYR A 272 5.75 -3.70 10.80
N VAL A 273 6.30 -4.38 9.80
CA VAL A 273 6.27 -3.98 8.40
C VAL A 273 5.61 -5.12 7.63
N ILE A 274 4.46 -4.86 7.03
CA ILE A 274 3.80 -5.79 6.12
C ILE A 274 4.18 -5.42 4.70
N ILE A 275 4.58 -6.41 3.90
CA ILE A 275 4.74 -6.25 2.46
C ILE A 275 3.77 -7.14 1.71
N GLU A 276 2.98 -6.53 0.84
CA GLU A 276 2.10 -7.22 -0.10
C GLU A 276 2.70 -7.20 -1.50
N THR A 277 2.70 -8.35 -2.17
CA THR A 277 3.02 -8.44 -3.60
C THR A 277 1.79 -8.22 -4.45
N VAL A 278 1.98 -7.88 -5.73
CA VAL A 278 0.93 -8.08 -6.73
C VAL A 278 0.46 -9.53 -6.75
N GLY A 279 -0.70 -9.81 -7.37
CA GLY A 279 -1.10 -11.18 -7.67
C GLY A 279 0.01 -11.95 -8.37
N THR A 280 0.66 -12.88 -7.65
CA THR A 280 1.81 -13.61 -8.18
C THR A 280 1.38 -14.86 -8.93
N GLY A 281 2.06 -15.15 -10.03
CA GLY A 281 1.99 -16.47 -10.67
C GLY A 281 2.50 -17.58 -9.75
N GLN A 282 2.13 -18.82 -10.06
CA GLN A 282 2.40 -20.00 -9.23
C GLN A 282 3.92 -20.28 -9.02
N GLU A 283 4.77 -19.83 -9.94
CA GLU A 283 6.22 -20.05 -9.93
C GLU A 283 7.02 -18.92 -9.25
N ALA A 284 6.37 -17.81 -8.88
CA ALA A 284 7.05 -16.64 -8.35
C ALA A 284 7.54 -16.88 -6.91
N MET A 285 8.73 -16.36 -6.61
CA MET A 285 9.35 -16.43 -5.28
C MET A 285 9.78 -15.04 -4.79
N PRO A 286 8.82 -14.11 -4.59
CA PRO A 286 9.10 -12.68 -4.41
C PRO A 286 10.09 -12.39 -3.27
N PHE A 287 10.06 -13.17 -2.19
CA PHE A 287 10.85 -12.90 -0.99
C PHE A 287 12.14 -13.71 -0.86
N ARG A 288 12.38 -14.69 -1.75
CA ARG A 288 13.49 -15.67 -1.61
C ARG A 288 14.88 -15.03 -1.71
N LYS A 289 15.06 -14.04 -2.60
CA LYS A 289 16.38 -13.47 -2.91
C LYS A 289 16.87 -12.45 -1.89
N ASN A 290 15.99 -11.89 -1.07
CA ASN A 290 16.28 -10.63 -0.39
C ASN A 290 16.57 -10.77 1.10
N GLY A 291 16.19 -11.90 1.74
CA GLY A 291 16.50 -12.19 3.15
C GLY A 291 15.96 -11.17 4.18
N ILE A 292 15.07 -10.27 3.75
CA ILE A 292 14.54 -9.17 4.56
C ILE A 292 13.20 -9.52 5.21
N VAL A 293 12.44 -10.43 4.63
CA VAL A 293 11.18 -10.90 5.20
C VAL A 293 11.47 -11.93 6.28
N ASP A 294 11.08 -11.65 7.52
CA ASP A 294 11.24 -12.56 8.66
C ASP A 294 10.25 -13.74 8.60
N GLN A 295 9.08 -13.53 8.00
CA GLN A 295 8.06 -14.57 7.85
C GLN A 295 7.23 -14.37 6.58
N THR A 296 7.02 -15.44 5.82
CA THR A 296 6.22 -15.43 4.59
C THR A 296 4.86 -16.10 4.78
N VAL A 297 3.81 -15.40 4.35
CA VAL A 297 2.42 -15.86 4.32
C VAL A 297 1.97 -16.00 2.87
N LEU A 298 1.59 -17.23 2.48
CA LEU A 298 0.93 -17.50 1.20
C LEU A 298 -0.59 -17.48 1.40
N VAL A 299 -1.30 -16.59 0.72
CA VAL A 299 -2.76 -16.52 0.76
C VAL A 299 -3.34 -17.13 -0.52
N MET A 300 -4.22 -18.10 -0.38
CA MET A 300 -4.90 -18.80 -1.47
C MET A 300 -6.41 -18.71 -1.30
N ASN A 301 -7.14 -18.78 -2.42
CA ASN A 301 -8.58 -19.06 -2.42
C ASN A 301 -8.81 -20.58 -2.53
N PRO A 302 -10.01 -21.09 -2.18
CA PRO A 302 -10.32 -22.51 -2.30
C PRO A 302 -10.42 -22.98 -3.76
N ASP A 303 -10.70 -22.05 -4.67
CA ASP A 303 -10.85 -22.31 -6.11
C ASP A 303 -9.50 -22.15 -6.83
N TYR A 304 -8.58 -23.11 -6.64
CA TYR A 304 -7.30 -23.19 -7.36
C TYR A 304 -7.34 -24.11 -8.59
N GLY A 305 -8.54 -24.58 -8.98
CA GLY A 305 -8.74 -25.49 -10.11
C GLY A 305 -8.58 -26.96 -9.72
N SER A 306 -7.59 -27.65 -10.32
CA SER A 306 -7.33 -29.07 -10.05
C SER A 306 -6.23 -29.26 -9.01
N ARG A 307 -6.23 -30.41 -8.34
CA ARG A 307 -5.17 -30.78 -7.38
C ARG A 307 -3.75 -30.71 -7.97
N LEU A 308 -3.61 -30.96 -9.27
CA LEU A 308 -2.32 -30.84 -9.99
C LEU A 308 -1.79 -29.40 -10.02
N GLN A 309 -2.65 -28.38 -9.90
CA GLN A 309 -2.22 -26.99 -9.81
C GLN A 309 -1.43 -26.73 -8.52
N LEU A 310 -1.77 -27.39 -7.41
CA LEU A 310 -1.01 -27.25 -6.16
C LEU A 310 0.46 -27.68 -6.32
N GLN A 311 0.74 -28.64 -7.19
CA GLN A 311 2.12 -29.10 -7.45
C GLN A 311 2.98 -28.05 -8.15
N LYS A 312 2.36 -27.05 -8.80
CA LYS A 312 3.05 -25.98 -9.52
C LYS A 312 3.30 -24.75 -8.65
N ILE A 313 2.66 -24.66 -7.47
CA ILE A 313 2.76 -23.50 -6.59
C ILE A 313 4.03 -23.63 -5.74
N VAL A 314 5.12 -23.02 -6.21
CA VAL A 314 6.43 -23.05 -5.53
C VAL A 314 6.34 -22.46 -4.12
N MET A 315 5.45 -21.49 -3.90
CA MET A 315 5.28 -20.88 -2.58
C MET A 315 4.74 -21.86 -1.52
N LEU A 316 4.08 -22.96 -1.90
CA LEU A 316 3.69 -24.00 -0.94
C LEU A 316 4.91 -24.68 -0.32
N ASP A 317 6.05 -24.71 -1.01
CA ASP A 317 7.30 -25.27 -0.47
C ASP A 317 8.05 -24.29 0.44
N LEU A 318 7.79 -22.99 0.28
CA LEU A 318 8.60 -21.91 0.85
C LEU A 318 7.93 -21.18 2.01
N ALA A 319 6.62 -20.98 1.97
CA ALA A 319 5.89 -20.15 2.93
C ALA A 319 5.90 -20.75 4.34
N ASP A 320 6.01 -19.89 5.36
CA ASP A 320 5.96 -20.32 6.76
C ASP A 320 4.52 -20.57 7.22
N ILE A 321 3.59 -19.76 6.69
CA ILE A 321 2.14 -19.90 6.90
C ILE A 321 1.45 -19.94 5.53
N VAL A 322 0.54 -20.89 5.36
CA VAL A 322 -0.40 -20.93 4.25
C VAL A 322 -1.79 -20.61 4.78
N VAL A 323 -2.46 -19.69 4.11
CA VAL A 323 -3.82 -19.25 4.44
C VAL A 323 -4.74 -19.65 3.30
N VAL A 324 -5.76 -20.44 3.61
CA VAL A 324 -6.93 -20.60 2.74
C VAL A 324 -7.91 -19.52 3.16
N ASN A 325 -7.99 -18.44 2.38
CA ASN A 325 -8.96 -17.37 2.59
C ASN A 325 -10.24 -17.66 1.82
N LYS A 326 -11.32 -16.95 2.11
CA LYS A 326 -12.67 -17.21 1.56
C LYS A 326 -13.14 -18.63 1.91
N SER A 327 -12.83 -19.10 3.11
CA SER A 327 -13.23 -20.43 3.58
C SER A 327 -14.74 -20.59 3.83
N ASP A 328 -15.53 -19.55 3.55
CA ASP A 328 -16.99 -19.61 3.43
C ASP A 328 -17.48 -20.23 2.11
N LEU A 329 -16.60 -20.39 1.12
CA LEU A 329 -16.94 -21.00 -0.17
C LEU A 329 -17.07 -22.53 -0.06
N GLN A 330 -17.91 -23.12 -0.91
CA GLN A 330 -18.28 -24.54 -0.85
C GLN A 330 -17.08 -25.50 -0.90
N ARG A 331 -16.00 -25.14 -1.63
CA ARG A 331 -14.80 -25.96 -1.80
C ARG A 331 -13.75 -25.81 -0.69
N ALA A 332 -13.97 -24.95 0.30
CA ALA A 332 -12.99 -24.63 1.35
C ALA A 332 -12.46 -25.84 2.09
N ARG A 333 -13.35 -26.74 2.54
CA ARG A 333 -12.94 -27.94 3.28
C ARG A 333 -12.06 -28.87 2.46
N THR A 334 -12.45 -29.13 1.21
CA THR A 334 -11.68 -29.96 0.28
C THR A 334 -10.32 -29.31 -0.03
N ALA A 335 -10.32 -27.99 -0.28
CA ALA A 335 -9.11 -27.22 -0.52
C ALA A 335 -8.13 -27.30 0.66
N HIS A 336 -8.62 -27.14 1.89
CA HIS A 336 -7.81 -27.30 3.10
C HIS A 336 -7.15 -28.68 3.15
N THR A 337 -7.94 -29.77 3.02
CA THR A 337 -7.40 -31.14 3.07
C THR A 337 -6.35 -31.39 1.97
N GLU A 338 -6.60 -30.93 0.74
CA GLU A 338 -5.64 -31.12 -0.37
C GLU A 338 -4.35 -30.32 -0.18
N ILE A 339 -4.45 -29.09 0.33
CA ILE A 339 -3.29 -28.24 0.64
C ILE A 339 -2.51 -28.83 1.83
N GLU A 340 -3.19 -29.28 2.87
CA GLU A 340 -2.58 -29.94 4.04
C GLU A 340 -1.74 -31.15 3.62
N GLN A 341 -2.33 -32.06 2.84
CA GLN A 341 -1.62 -33.23 2.29
C GLN A 341 -0.41 -32.83 1.42
N ARG A 342 -0.49 -31.70 0.71
CA ARG A 342 0.64 -31.20 -0.07
C ARG A 342 1.75 -30.62 0.81
N LEU A 343 1.41 -29.96 1.91
CA LEU A 343 2.37 -29.39 2.85
C LEU A 343 3.09 -30.48 3.66
N GLU A 344 2.41 -31.58 4.01
CA GLU A 344 3.02 -32.74 4.67
C GLU A 344 4.21 -33.32 3.88
N GLN A 345 4.15 -33.26 2.55
CA GLN A 345 5.23 -33.72 1.67
C GLN A 345 6.52 -32.92 1.83
N ASN A 346 6.45 -31.68 2.30
CA ASN A 346 7.61 -30.80 2.48
C ASN A 346 8.44 -31.17 3.72
N ARG A 347 7.89 -31.97 4.65
CA ARG A 347 8.53 -32.31 5.93
C ARG A 347 8.98 -31.07 6.72
N ARG A 348 8.19 -29.98 6.65
CA ARG A 348 8.40 -28.71 7.37
C ARG A 348 7.24 -28.46 8.32
N SER A 349 7.47 -27.73 9.40
CA SER A 349 6.44 -27.31 10.36
C SER A 349 5.62 -26.10 9.87
N GLN A 350 5.13 -26.16 8.63
CA GLN A 350 4.30 -25.10 8.05
C GLN A 350 2.94 -25.06 8.72
N GLN A 351 2.40 -23.86 8.90
CA GLN A 351 1.06 -23.68 9.49
C GLN A 351 0.03 -23.50 8.37
N LEU A 352 -1.11 -24.20 8.47
CA LEU A 352 -2.25 -24.03 7.57
C LEU A 352 -3.43 -23.41 8.36
N ILE A 353 -4.02 -22.34 7.82
CA ILE A 353 -5.09 -21.60 8.48
C ILE A 353 -6.21 -21.27 7.50
N ASP A 354 -7.44 -21.57 7.89
CA ASP A 354 -8.64 -21.09 7.21
C ASP A 354 -9.02 -19.69 7.70
N THR A 355 -9.41 -18.81 6.78
CA THR A 355 -9.85 -17.45 7.10
C THR A 355 -11.04 -17.03 6.23
N VAL A 356 -11.86 -16.14 6.78
CA VAL A 356 -12.85 -15.38 6.02
C VAL A 356 -12.61 -13.90 6.29
N ALA A 357 -11.67 -13.29 5.57
CA ALA A 357 -11.27 -11.89 5.81
C ALA A 357 -12.43 -10.89 5.73
N LYS A 358 -13.45 -11.14 4.89
CA LYS A 358 -14.64 -10.26 4.80
C LYS A 358 -15.56 -10.34 6.02
N ARG A 359 -15.38 -11.34 6.89
CA ARG A 359 -16.22 -11.56 8.07
C ARG A 359 -15.63 -10.81 9.25
N HIS A 360 -16.40 -9.88 9.80
CA HIS A 360 -16.01 -9.17 11.00
C HIS A 360 -15.75 -10.14 12.17
N ARG A 361 -14.61 -9.97 12.85
CA ARG A 361 -14.13 -10.84 13.95
C ARG A 361 -14.04 -12.32 13.57
N ASP A 362 -13.55 -12.61 12.37
CA ASP A 362 -13.24 -13.98 11.97
C ASP A 362 -12.16 -14.61 12.89
N PRO A 363 -12.44 -15.78 13.52
CA PRO A 363 -11.48 -16.43 14.42
C PRO A 363 -10.25 -16.98 13.70
N GLY A 364 -10.36 -17.27 12.39
CA GLY A 364 -9.23 -17.66 11.56
C GLY A 364 -8.21 -16.54 11.44
N VAL A 365 -8.68 -15.32 11.18
CA VAL A 365 -7.83 -14.12 11.15
C VAL A 365 -7.19 -13.86 12.52
N ASP A 366 -7.90 -14.08 13.62
CA ASP A 366 -7.33 -13.95 14.97
C ASP A 366 -6.21 -14.96 15.23
N LYS A 367 -6.41 -16.22 14.80
CA LYS A 367 -5.38 -17.27 14.86
C LYS A 367 -4.16 -16.93 14.00
N LEU A 368 -4.38 -16.39 12.80
CA LEU A 368 -3.29 -15.93 11.93
C LEU A 368 -2.51 -14.79 12.60
N PHE A 369 -3.20 -13.79 13.15
CA PHE A 369 -2.58 -12.69 13.88
C PHE A 369 -1.73 -13.19 15.06
N GLU A 370 -2.22 -14.19 15.78
CA GLU A 370 -1.46 -14.82 16.85
C GLU A 370 -0.21 -15.55 16.37
N LEU A 371 -0.27 -16.30 15.27
CA LEU A 371 0.91 -16.98 14.72
C LEU A 371 1.97 -15.98 14.27
N ILE A 372 1.52 -14.89 13.64
CA ILE A 372 2.36 -13.77 13.27
C ILE A 372 2.95 -13.11 14.52
N SER A 373 2.19 -12.95 15.61
CA SER A 373 2.67 -12.27 16.82
C SER A 373 3.54 -13.17 17.73
N LYS A 374 3.26 -14.48 17.82
CA LYS A 374 3.83 -15.41 18.83
C LYS A 374 5.36 -15.58 18.79
N GLN A 375 6.03 -15.31 17.66
CA GLN A 375 7.50 -15.38 17.65
C GLN A 375 8.18 -14.21 18.41
N GLU A 376 7.43 -13.24 18.94
CA GLU A 376 7.95 -12.25 19.89
C GLU A 376 8.56 -12.87 21.16
N VAL A 377 8.04 -14.02 21.63
CA VAL A 377 8.37 -14.56 22.96
C VAL A 377 9.70 -15.31 22.99
N VAL A 378 10.01 -16.09 21.95
CA VAL A 378 11.24 -16.92 21.92
C VAL A 378 12.51 -16.05 21.80
N GLY A 379 12.41 -14.89 21.15
CA GLY A 379 13.52 -13.93 21.02
C GLY A 379 13.79 -13.10 22.28
N ARG A 380 12.74 -12.76 23.06
CA ARG A 380 12.87 -11.99 24.30
C ARG A 380 13.48 -12.82 25.44
N ASP A 381 13.07 -14.08 25.60
CA ASP A 381 13.58 -14.95 26.67
C ASP A 381 15.02 -15.44 26.45
N ARG A 382 15.41 -15.71 25.19
CA ARG A 382 16.80 -16.10 24.88
C ARG A 382 17.80 -14.97 25.13
N ARG A 383 17.39 -13.70 24.98
CA ARG A 383 18.24 -12.54 25.30
C ARG A 383 18.28 -12.22 26.79
N ALA A 384 17.15 -12.33 27.50
CA ALA A 384 17.11 -12.15 28.96
C ALA A 384 17.98 -13.17 29.71
N ARG A 385 18.07 -14.42 29.22
CA ARG A 385 18.97 -15.44 29.77
C ARG A 385 20.46 -15.19 29.46
N ARG A 386 20.81 -14.62 28.30
CA ARG A 386 22.21 -14.27 27.98
C ARG A 386 22.74 -13.10 28.80
N THR A 387 21.90 -12.13 29.16
CA THR A 387 22.30 -10.99 30.02
C THR A 387 22.41 -11.34 31.51
N LYS A 388 21.82 -12.46 31.95
CA LYS A 388 21.92 -12.93 33.34
C LYS A 388 23.04 -13.96 33.59
N GLY A 389 23.69 -14.46 32.53
CA GLY A 389 24.78 -15.45 32.64
C GLY A 389 26.19 -14.88 32.56
N SER A 390 26.35 -13.55 32.59
CA SER A 390 27.64 -12.86 32.49
C SER A 390 27.86 -11.83 33.61
N ARG A 391 27.54 -12.21 34.85
CA ARG A 391 27.98 -11.50 36.05
C ARG A 391 28.61 -12.47 37.01
#